data_AF-A0A3Q4GR38-F1
#
_entry.id   AF-A0A3Q4GR38-F1
#
_cell.length_a   1.000
_cell.length_b   1.000
_cell.length_c   1.000
_cell.angle_alpha   90.00
_cell.angle_beta   90.00
_cell.angle_gamma   90.00
#
_symmetry.space_group_name_H-M   'P 1'
#
loop_
_entity.id
_entity.type
_entity.pdbx_description
1 polymer ?
#
loop_
_entity_poly.entity_id
_entity_poly.type
_entity_poly.pdbx_seq_one_letter_code
_entity_poly.pdbx_strand_id
1 'polypeptide(L)'
;KMHIPVTQDRHGICQITALKILPKFLPQVEEMDISWNELIGGSLTALTSHLQHVGEVRTLRLCSCRLNSEDVVALGGSLRCLPSVGELDLSCNKLLAGGLSRLTFHLAHVTHLERLDLHLCCLTRDDLEALIQVLPSLTALTELDVSSNKEVGGVVHSLVSALPVTQMRRLPFNSCYLSNESFTALGNTHTHTHTCLPEMVKLCVYASALAVPYLRTVDISWCKVVGGHLALLLDALQPSVVSELHLCSCELTTDDMQHLAAVCRRGCLSSLRALDLSYNSSVGDNGWCSLFAAGGLGSLEDVDVSLRPSTSAPCSAWLPALLRALPQMPALARLAVQRWTADCQEGEQLRYCLKKRSFYVPLLSHCH
;
A
#
# COMPACT_ATOMS: atom_id res chain seq x y z
N LYS A 1 8.96 -22.41 7.95
CA LYS A 1 7.63 -21.86 8.31
C LYS A 1 6.96 -22.77 9.34
N MET A 2 6.61 -22.23 10.51
CA MET A 2 5.90 -22.98 11.56
C MET A 2 4.53 -22.32 11.78
N HIS A 3 3.45 -23.07 11.55
CA HIS A 3 2.11 -22.66 11.93
C HIS A 3 1.82 -23.26 13.31
N ILE A 4 1.55 -22.41 14.29
CA ILE A 4 1.45 -22.82 15.68
C ILE A 4 -0.04 -22.93 16.04
N PRO A 5 -0.59 -24.14 16.28
CA PRO A 5 -1.97 -24.27 16.72
C PRO A 5 -2.12 -23.69 18.13
N VAL A 6 -3.11 -22.80 18.29
CA VAL A 6 -3.45 -22.17 19.54
C VAL A 6 -4.72 -22.82 20.09
N THR A 7 -4.68 -23.28 21.33
CA THR A 7 -5.82 -23.92 22.02
C THR A 7 -6.17 -23.12 23.28
N GLN A 8 -7.36 -23.33 23.84
CA GLN A 8 -7.77 -22.71 25.10
C GLN A 8 -7.98 -23.80 26.15
N ASP A 9 -7.54 -23.56 27.39
CA ASP A 9 -7.82 -24.49 28.48
C ASP A 9 -9.18 -24.25 29.14
N ARG A 10 -9.50 -25.09 30.12
CA ARG A 10 -10.78 -25.06 30.84
C ARG A 10 -11.01 -23.75 31.62
N HIS A 11 -9.99 -22.94 31.83
CA HIS A 11 -10.07 -21.65 32.51
C HIS A 11 -10.07 -20.47 31.53
N GLY A 12 -10.12 -20.74 30.23
CA GLY A 12 -10.10 -19.70 29.21
C GLY A 12 -8.70 -19.18 28.88
N ILE A 13 -7.63 -19.78 29.40
CA ILE A 13 -6.25 -19.33 29.15
C ILE A 13 -5.78 -19.90 27.82
N CYS A 14 -5.17 -19.03 27.01
CA CYS A 14 -4.52 -19.40 25.77
C CYS A 14 -3.37 -20.38 26.04
N GLN A 15 -3.55 -21.63 25.63
CA GLN A 15 -2.51 -22.64 25.59
C GLN A 15 -2.00 -22.76 24.16
N ILE A 16 -0.84 -22.15 23.95
CA ILE A 16 -0.03 -22.43 22.77
C ILE A 16 0.68 -23.75 23.07
N THR A 17 -0.01 -24.87 22.86
CA THR A 17 0.43 -26.23 23.24
C THR A 17 1.76 -26.61 22.59
N ALA A 18 2.07 -26.01 21.45
CA ALA A 18 3.36 -26.11 20.80
C ALA A 18 4.53 -25.46 21.59
N LEU A 19 4.33 -24.46 22.46
CA LEU A 19 5.38 -23.86 23.31
C LEU A 19 6.11 -24.87 24.19
N LYS A 20 5.46 -25.97 24.57
CA LYS A 20 6.09 -27.06 25.35
C LYS A 20 7.03 -27.93 24.52
N ILE A 21 6.87 -27.95 23.20
CA ILE A 21 7.64 -28.77 22.24
C ILE A 21 8.68 -27.89 21.52
N LEU A 22 8.47 -26.58 21.53
CA LEU A 22 9.21 -25.55 20.81
C LEU A 22 10.74 -25.56 21.04
N PRO A 23 11.31 -25.71 22.25
CA PRO A 23 12.76 -25.65 22.44
C PRO A 23 13.58 -26.65 21.60
N LYS A 24 12.96 -27.75 21.13
CA LYS A 24 13.62 -28.78 20.31
C LYS A 24 13.63 -28.50 18.80
N PHE A 25 12.76 -27.62 18.31
CA PHE A 25 12.57 -27.36 16.88
C PHE A 25 12.93 -25.93 16.44
N LEU A 26 13.28 -25.06 17.40
CA LEU A 26 13.37 -23.61 17.20
C LEU A 26 14.64 -23.00 16.60
N PRO A 27 15.86 -23.58 16.66
CA PRO A 27 17.04 -22.89 16.15
C PRO A 27 17.06 -22.74 14.60
N GLN A 28 16.07 -23.25 13.88
CA GLN A 28 15.98 -23.18 12.41
C GLN A 28 14.70 -22.49 11.90
N VAL A 29 13.86 -21.91 12.78
CA VAL A 29 12.60 -21.29 12.36
C VAL A 29 12.87 -19.87 11.88
N GLU A 30 12.82 -19.67 10.56
CA GLU A 30 12.97 -18.34 9.95
C GLU A 30 11.64 -17.58 9.83
N GLU A 31 10.50 -18.29 9.82
CA GLU A 31 9.17 -17.70 9.67
C GLU A 31 8.23 -18.29 10.71
N MET A 32 7.74 -17.41 11.58
CA MET A 32 6.75 -17.70 12.59
C MET A 32 5.45 -16.94 12.27
N ASP A 33 4.44 -17.69 11.85
CA ASP A 33 3.14 -17.16 11.47
C ASP A 33 2.08 -17.77 12.38
N ILE A 34 1.49 -16.90 13.20
CA ILE A 34 0.44 -17.28 14.16
C ILE A 34 -0.78 -16.40 13.96
N SER A 35 -0.91 -15.83 12.76
CA SER A 35 -2.03 -15.00 12.35
C SER A 35 -3.37 -15.74 12.48
N TRP A 36 -4.46 -14.99 12.59
CA TRP A 36 -5.83 -15.49 12.69
C TRP A 36 -6.11 -16.33 13.94
N ASN A 37 -5.42 -16.03 15.04
CA ASN A 37 -5.62 -16.67 16.34
C ASN A 37 -6.04 -15.63 17.39
N GLU A 38 -7.33 -15.35 17.49
CA GLU A 38 -7.90 -14.35 18.42
C GLU A 38 -7.69 -14.68 19.91
N LEU A 39 -7.34 -15.93 20.23
CA LEU A 39 -7.02 -16.38 21.58
C LEU A 39 -5.68 -15.83 22.10
N ILE A 40 -4.83 -15.29 21.22
CA ILE A 40 -3.52 -14.73 21.61
C ILE A 40 -3.69 -13.41 22.37
N GLY A 41 -4.66 -12.60 21.98
CA GLY A 41 -4.94 -11.31 22.59
C GLY A 41 -5.14 -11.40 24.11
N GLY A 42 -4.35 -10.64 24.87
CA GLY A 42 -4.28 -10.64 26.33
C GLY A 42 -3.42 -11.74 26.93
N SER A 43 -2.72 -12.54 26.13
CA SER A 43 -1.88 -13.65 26.57
C SER A 43 -0.56 -13.74 25.82
N LEU A 44 -0.18 -12.71 25.03
CA LEU A 44 1.04 -12.75 24.23
C LEU A 44 2.31 -12.85 25.09
N THR A 45 2.26 -12.43 26.35
CA THR A 45 3.35 -12.58 27.33
C THR A 45 3.86 -14.01 27.47
N ALA A 46 2.96 -15.00 27.42
CA ALA A 46 3.34 -16.41 27.45
C ALA A 46 4.17 -16.79 26.22
N LEU A 47 3.81 -16.29 25.04
CA LEU A 47 4.57 -16.48 23.81
C LEU A 47 5.91 -15.73 23.86
N THR A 48 5.92 -14.48 24.30
CA THR A 48 7.12 -13.64 24.26
C THR A 48 8.23 -14.14 25.18
N SER A 49 7.88 -14.78 26.29
CA SER A 49 8.86 -15.45 27.16
C SER A 49 9.63 -16.59 26.47
N HIS A 50 9.11 -17.16 25.38
CA HIS A 50 9.77 -18.21 24.60
C HIS A 50 10.49 -17.66 23.36
N LEU A 51 10.25 -16.40 22.98
CA LEU A 51 10.90 -15.76 21.83
C LEU A 51 12.43 -15.62 21.99
N GLN A 52 12.93 -15.64 23.23
CA GLN A 52 14.37 -15.71 23.51
C GLN A 52 15.08 -16.96 22.96
N HIS A 53 14.33 -17.98 22.57
CA HIS A 53 14.86 -19.21 21.99
C HIS A 53 14.75 -19.27 20.46
N VAL A 54 14.25 -18.21 19.80
CA VAL A 54 13.94 -18.17 18.35
C VAL A 54 14.73 -17.08 17.61
N GLY A 55 16.01 -16.93 17.93
CA GLY A 55 16.85 -15.82 17.44
C GLY A 55 16.96 -15.67 15.91
N GLU A 56 16.72 -16.74 15.15
CA GLU A 56 16.82 -16.77 13.68
C GLU A 56 15.52 -16.38 12.95
N VAL A 57 14.43 -16.05 13.67
CA VAL A 57 13.18 -15.64 13.04
C VAL A 57 13.40 -14.35 12.26
N ARG A 58 13.14 -14.40 10.95
CA ARG A 58 13.17 -13.26 10.03
C ARG A 58 11.80 -12.64 9.83
N THR A 59 10.75 -13.45 9.92
CA THR A 59 9.37 -13.02 9.69
C THR A 59 8.49 -13.43 10.86
N LEU A 60 7.87 -12.44 11.51
CA LEU A 60 6.90 -12.61 12.57
C LEU A 60 5.54 -12.04 12.15
N ARG A 61 4.55 -12.92 11.97
CA ARG A 61 3.18 -12.50 11.63
C ARG A 61 2.19 -12.82 12.76
N LEU A 62 1.49 -11.78 13.19
CA LEU A 62 0.45 -11.80 14.21
C LEU A 62 -0.80 -11.08 13.69
N CYS A 63 -1.09 -11.20 12.40
CA CYS A 63 -2.26 -10.59 11.77
C CYS A 63 -3.54 -11.13 12.40
N SER A 64 -4.50 -10.25 12.74
CA SER A 64 -5.82 -10.63 13.26
C SER A 64 -5.76 -11.57 14.49
N CYS A 65 -4.90 -11.27 15.45
CA CYS A 65 -4.70 -12.03 16.70
C CYS A 65 -5.41 -11.41 17.92
N ARG A 66 -6.22 -10.36 17.71
CA ARG A 66 -6.91 -9.60 18.76
C ARG A 66 -5.96 -9.00 19.80
N LEU A 67 -4.74 -8.65 19.39
CA LEU A 67 -3.71 -8.08 20.26
C LEU A 67 -4.16 -6.74 20.87
N ASN A 68 -3.92 -6.58 22.17
CA ASN A 68 -4.20 -5.36 22.92
C ASN A 68 -2.91 -4.61 23.30
N SER A 69 -3.04 -3.45 23.96
CA SER A 69 -1.89 -2.62 24.36
C SER A 69 -0.91 -3.31 25.33
N GLU A 70 -1.34 -4.28 26.15
CA GLU A 70 -0.43 -5.05 27.01
C GLU A 70 0.39 -6.06 26.20
N ASP A 71 -0.23 -6.70 25.21
CA ASP A 71 0.46 -7.60 24.29
C ASP A 71 1.56 -6.86 23.51
N VAL A 72 1.30 -5.61 23.10
CA VAL A 72 2.29 -4.75 22.44
C VAL A 72 3.51 -4.49 23.30
N VAL A 73 3.30 -4.25 24.59
CA VAL A 73 4.40 -4.06 25.53
C VAL A 73 5.21 -5.34 25.65
N ALA A 74 4.53 -6.47 25.78
CA ALA A 74 5.19 -7.77 25.85
C ALA A 74 6.00 -8.05 24.58
N LEU A 75 5.44 -7.75 23.41
CA LEU A 75 6.09 -7.89 22.12
C LEU A 75 7.31 -6.98 22.02
N GLY A 76 7.15 -5.68 22.28
CA GLY A 76 8.25 -4.72 22.24
C GLY A 76 9.42 -5.13 23.13
N GLY A 77 9.12 -5.55 24.37
CA GLY A 77 10.11 -6.07 25.31
C GLY A 77 10.83 -7.34 24.84
N SER A 78 10.29 -8.05 23.85
CA SER A 78 10.87 -9.27 23.28
C SER A 78 11.57 -9.07 21.93
N LEU A 79 11.39 -7.93 21.25
CA LEU A 79 12.07 -7.62 19.98
C LEU A 79 13.60 -7.64 20.11
N ARG A 80 14.14 -7.30 21.29
CA ARG A 80 15.58 -7.43 21.59
C ARG A 80 16.10 -8.88 21.52
N CYS A 81 15.21 -9.86 21.64
CA CYS A 81 15.53 -11.28 21.52
C CYS A 81 15.40 -11.80 20.08
N LEU A 82 15.00 -10.93 19.14
CA LEU A 82 14.72 -11.26 17.75
C LEU A 82 15.64 -10.42 16.82
N PRO A 83 16.97 -10.61 16.89
CA PRO A 83 17.93 -9.77 16.17
C PRO A 83 17.86 -9.95 14.64
N SER A 84 17.17 -10.97 14.15
CA SER A 84 17.05 -11.25 12.71
C SER A 84 15.70 -10.86 12.10
N VAL A 85 14.74 -10.35 12.89
CA VAL A 85 13.41 -10.00 12.37
C VAL A 85 13.50 -8.84 11.40
N GLY A 86 13.32 -9.14 10.12
CA GLY A 86 13.20 -8.18 9.03
C GLY A 86 11.75 -7.85 8.68
N GLU A 87 10.79 -8.70 9.02
CA GLU A 87 9.36 -8.47 8.75
C GLU A 87 8.52 -8.67 10.01
N LEU A 88 7.77 -7.62 10.38
CA LEU A 88 6.84 -7.63 11.48
C LEU A 88 5.44 -7.24 11.00
N ASP A 89 4.50 -8.17 11.09
CA ASP A 89 3.10 -7.96 10.73
C ASP A 89 2.22 -8.02 11.99
N LEU A 90 1.62 -6.86 12.33
CA LEU A 90 0.68 -6.68 13.43
C LEU A 90 -0.70 -6.27 12.94
N SER A 91 -0.98 -6.45 11.67
CA SER A 91 -2.17 -5.96 11.03
C SER A 91 -3.47 -6.54 11.59
N CYS A 92 -4.59 -5.87 11.30
CA CYS A 92 -5.93 -6.27 11.72
C CYS A 92 -6.11 -6.40 13.24
N ASN A 93 -5.24 -5.80 14.06
CA ASN A 93 -5.35 -5.80 15.51
C ASN A 93 -5.84 -4.45 16.02
N LYS A 94 -7.16 -4.24 16.01
CA LYS A 94 -7.79 -2.96 16.35
C LYS A 94 -7.63 -2.53 17.82
N LEU A 95 -7.29 -3.46 18.71
CA LEU A 95 -7.10 -3.18 20.14
C LEU A 95 -5.67 -2.70 20.46
N LEU A 96 -4.80 -2.57 19.46
CA LEU A 96 -3.47 -1.96 19.57
C LEU A 96 -3.52 -0.44 19.79
N ALA A 97 -4.61 0.20 19.35
CA ALA A 97 -4.80 1.64 19.41
C ALA A 97 -4.54 2.20 20.83
N GLY A 98 -3.74 3.26 20.90
CA GLY A 98 -3.28 3.92 22.13
C GLY A 98 -2.12 3.20 22.84
N GLY A 99 -1.67 2.05 22.34
CA GLY A 99 -0.56 1.27 22.91
C GLY A 99 0.74 1.33 22.09
N LEU A 100 0.71 1.88 20.87
CA LEU A 100 1.82 1.75 19.93
C LEU A 100 3.06 2.53 20.37
N SER A 101 2.89 3.60 21.13
CA SER A 101 4.00 4.40 21.69
C SER A 101 4.99 3.58 22.51
N ARG A 102 4.52 2.49 23.14
CA ARG A 102 5.39 1.57 23.88
C ARG A 102 6.15 0.62 22.95
N LEU A 103 5.56 0.26 21.81
CA LEU A 103 6.24 -0.52 20.78
C LEU A 103 7.34 0.29 20.10
N THR A 104 7.04 1.54 19.75
CA THR A 104 7.96 2.39 18.98
C THR A 104 9.26 2.65 19.73
N PHE A 105 9.21 2.74 21.06
CA PHE A 105 10.42 2.77 21.90
C PHE A 105 11.36 1.57 21.66
N HIS A 106 10.79 0.38 21.49
CA HIS A 106 11.57 -0.83 21.20
C HIS A 106 11.97 -0.92 19.72
N LEU A 107 11.09 -0.51 18.80
CA LEU A 107 11.39 -0.45 17.36
C LEU A 107 12.59 0.44 17.04
N ALA A 108 12.86 1.48 17.83
CA ALA A 108 14.04 2.34 17.66
C ALA A 108 15.38 1.57 17.66
N HIS A 109 15.40 0.36 18.23
CA HIS A 109 16.57 -0.50 18.30
C HIS A 109 16.58 -1.61 17.24
N VAL A 110 15.50 -1.77 16.46
CA VAL A 110 15.34 -2.79 15.42
C VAL A 110 15.65 -2.16 14.05
N THR A 111 16.88 -1.66 13.90
CA THR A 111 17.29 -0.87 12.73
C THR A 111 17.38 -1.71 11.44
N HIS A 112 17.40 -3.03 11.57
CA HIS A 112 17.39 -4.02 10.48
C HIS A 112 15.99 -4.39 10.00
N LEU A 113 14.92 -3.82 10.56
CA LEU A 113 13.55 -4.09 10.13
C LEU A 113 13.32 -3.58 8.69
N GLU A 114 12.97 -4.47 7.77
CA GLU A 114 12.73 -4.17 6.36
C GLU A 114 11.25 -3.90 6.06
N ARG A 115 10.33 -4.55 6.78
CA ARG A 115 8.88 -4.42 6.59
C ARG A 115 8.14 -4.31 7.92
N LEU A 116 7.26 -3.32 8.01
CA LEU A 116 6.34 -3.14 9.13
C LEU A 116 4.91 -3.00 8.61
N ASP A 117 4.02 -3.93 8.99
CA ASP A 117 2.61 -3.88 8.65
C ASP A 117 1.74 -3.57 9.89
N LEU A 118 1.04 -2.44 9.83
CA LEU A 118 0.08 -1.92 10.81
C LEU A 118 -1.29 -1.65 10.16
N HIS A 119 -1.62 -2.33 9.06
CA HIS A 119 -2.88 -2.12 8.37
C HIS A 119 -4.08 -2.46 9.27
N LEU A 120 -5.13 -1.64 9.21
CA LEU A 120 -6.38 -1.85 9.95
C LEU A 120 -6.20 -2.05 11.47
N CYS A 121 -5.28 -1.30 12.08
CA CYS A 121 -5.01 -1.34 13.52
C CYS A 121 -5.76 -0.28 14.35
N CYS A 122 -6.60 0.54 13.71
CA CYS A 122 -7.29 1.68 14.34
C CYS A 122 -6.33 2.66 15.04
N LEU A 123 -5.16 2.91 14.44
CA LEU A 123 -4.13 3.77 15.04
C LEU A 123 -4.68 5.16 15.37
N THR A 124 -4.39 5.63 16.58
CA THR A 124 -4.72 6.98 17.04
C THR A 124 -3.68 7.98 16.55
N ARG A 125 -3.96 9.28 16.69
CA ARG A 125 -2.98 10.33 16.39
C ARG A 125 -1.69 10.18 17.22
N ASP A 126 -1.82 9.88 18.51
CA ASP A 126 -0.67 9.68 19.40
C ASP A 126 0.19 8.47 18.98
N ASP A 127 -0.44 7.38 18.52
CA ASP A 127 0.26 6.22 17.97
C ASP A 127 1.08 6.60 16.73
N LEU A 128 0.49 7.39 15.83
CA LEU A 128 1.15 7.84 14.61
C LEU A 128 2.26 8.86 14.89
N GLU A 129 2.06 9.77 15.84
CA GLU A 129 3.11 10.69 16.29
C GLU A 129 4.30 9.91 16.87
N ALA A 130 4.03 8.88 17.68
CA ALA A 130 5.09 8.00 18.18
C ALA A 130 5.77 7.20 17.06
N LEU A 131 5.04 6.78 16.03
CA LEU A 131 5.59 6.12 14.84
C LEU A 131 6.50 7.08 14.06
N ILE A 132 6.04 8.31 13.81
CA ILE A 132 6.79 9.36 13.12
C ILE A 132 8.15 9.61 13.80
N GLN A 133 8.19 9.63 15.13
CA GLN A 133 9.44 9.84 15.86
C GLN A 133 10.46 8.71 15.70
N VAL A 134 10.00 7.46 15.47
CA VAL A 134 10.90 6.30 15.35
C VAL A 134 11.33 5.98 13.92
N LEU A 135 10.53 6.36 12.91
CA LEU A 135 10.83 6.05 11.49
C LEU A 135 12.27 6.41 11.05
N PRO A 136 12.88 7.53 11.46
CA PRO A 136 14.25 7.84 11.09
C PRO A 136 15.31 6.84 11.60
N SER A 137 14.99 6.09 12.67
CA SER A 137 15.87 5.04 13.21
C SER A 137 15.76 3.71 12.45
N LEU A 138 14.65 3.47 11.74
CA LEU A 138 14.40 2.24 10.97
C LEU A 138 15.09 2.29 9.61
N THR A 139 16.42 2.38 9.60
CA THR A 139 17.21 2.70 8.39
C THR A 139 17.17 1.64 7.29
N ALA A 140 16.81 0.39 7.61
CA ALA A 140 16.60 -0.68 6.63
C ALA A 140 15.16 -0.78 6.12
N LEU A 141 14.23 0.06 6.60
CA LEU A 141 12.82 -0.07 6.26
C LEU A 141 12.60 0.23 4.77
N THR A 142 12.03 -0.76 4.09
CA THR A 142 11.69 -0.68 2.67
C THR A 142 10.18 -0.63 2.44
N GLU A 143 9.40 -1.08 3.41
CA GLU A 143 7.94 -1.13 3.34
C GLU A 143 7.31 -0.78 4.68
N LEU A 144 6.37 0.16 4.66
CA LEU A 144 5.54 0.53 5.79
C LEU A 144 4.08 0.52 5.35
N ASP A 145 3.29 -0.40 5.88
CA ASP A 145 1.85 -0.42 5.66
C ASP A 145 1.12 0.18 6.86
N VAL A 146 0.46 1.32 6.65
CA VAL A 146 -0.43 1.97 7.63
C VAL A 146 -1.84 2.13 7.07
N SER A 147 -2.17 1.38 6.03
CA SER A 147 -3.44 1.49 5.33
C SER A 147 -4.64 1.19 6.23
N SER A 148 -5.80 1.72 5.85
CA SER A 148 -7.05 1.58 6.62
C SER A 148 -6.97 2.10 8.06
N ASN A 149 -6.08 3.06 8.34
CA ASN A 149 -6.05 3.83 9.58
C ASN A 149 -6.46 5.28 9.30
N LYS A 150 -7.58 5.72 9.90
CA LYS A 150 -8.22 7.00 9.57
C LYS A 150 -7.39 8.22 9.96
N GLU A 151 -6.69 8.13 11.09
CA GLU A 151 -5.89 9.24 11.61
C GLU A 151 -4.63 9.51 10.77
N VAL A 152 -4.22 8.58 9.89
CA VAL A 152 -3.07 8.76 8.99
C VAL A 152 -3.26 9.98 8.10
N GLY A 153 -4.50 10.23 7.64
CA GLY A 153 -4.79 11.38 6.80
C GLY A 153 -4.42 12.72 7.45
N GLY A 154 -4.56 12.84 8.77
CA GLY A 154 -4.22 14.06 9.52
C GLY A 154 -2.72 14.30 9.72
N VAL A 155 -1.88 13.30 9.46
CA VAL A 155 -0.42 13.34 9.73
C VAL A 155 0.43 12.84 8.57
N VAL A 156 -0.18 12.55 7.40
CA VAL A 156 0.48 11.93 6.25
C VAL A 156 1.74 12.70 5.80
N HIS A 157 1.70 14.03 5.83
CA HIS A 157 2.84 14.87 5.46
C HIS A 157 4.02 14.64 6.41
N SER A 158 3.77 14.63 7.72
CA SER A 158 4.79 14.37 8.75
C SER A 158 5.30 12.94 8.67
N LEU A 159 4.41 11.98 8.40
CA LEU A 159 4.75 10.57 8.21
C LEU A 159 5.69 10.38 7.03
N VAL A 160 5.34 10.90 5.85
CA VAL A 160 6.15 10.82 4.64
C VAL A 160 7.50 11.51 4.84
N SER A 161 7.51 12.66 5.52
CA SER A 161 8.75 13.41 5.83
C SER A 161 9.71 12.67 6.77
N ALA A 162 9.20 11.76 7.60
CA ALA A 162 10.00 10.99 8.54
C ALA A 162 10.50 9.64 8.00
N LEU A 163 10.04 9.22 6.82
CA LEU A 163 10.44 7.94 6.23
C LEU A 163 11.93 7.93 5.85
N PRO A 164 12.60 6.76 5.93
CA PRO A 164 13.94 6.55 5.39
C PRO A 164 13.90 6.48 3.86
N VAL A 165 13.72 7.65 3.21
CA VAL A 165 13.48 7.80 1.77
C VAL A 165 14.56 7.21 0.86
N THR A 166 15.75 6.86 1.36
CA THR A 166 16.81 6.29 0.52
C THR A 166 16.59 4.82 0.18
N GLN A 167 15.66 4.11 0.84
CA GLN A 167 15.44 2.68 0.63
C GLN A 167 13.97 2.27 0.47
N MET A 168 13.02 3.17 0.73
CA MET A 168 11.58 2.90 0.62
C MET A 168 11.18 2.46 -0.80
N ARG A 169 10.48 1.32 -0.87
CA ARG A 169 10.01 0.69 -2.12
C ARG A 169 8.50 0.68 -2.24
N ARG A 170 7.78 0.48 -1.13
CA ARG A 170 6.31 0.44 -1.10
C ARG A 170 5.76 1.30 0.02
N LEU A 171 4.73 2.08 -0.30
CA LEU A 171 4.05 2.95 0.66
C LEU A 171 2.53 2.97 0.39
N PRO A 172 1.78 1.99 0.91
CA PRO A 172 0.33 1.98 0.82
C PRO A 172 -0.31 2.95 1.83
N PHE A 173 -1.13 3.86 1.32
CA PHE A 173 -1.99 4.79 2.06
C PHE A 173 -3.47 4.58 1.71
N ASN A 174 -3.86 3.39 1.27
CA ASN A 174 -5.23 3.11 0.92
C ASN A 174 -6.14 3.26 2.16
N SER A 175 -7.32 3.84 1.96
CA SER A 175 -8.34 4.03 3.02
C SER A 175 -7.87 4.86 4.23
N CYS A 176 -6.93 5.80 4.08
CA CYS A 176 -6.37 6.61 5.16
C CYS A 176 -7.09 7.95 5.46
N TYR A 177 -8.32 8.18 4.96
CA TYR A 177 -9.11 9.41 5.23
C TYR A 177 -8.32 10.72 5.02
N LEU A 178 -7.61 10.84 3.89
CA LEU A 178 -6.88 12.05 3.51
C LEU A 178 -7.84 13.23 3.31
N SER A 179 -7.57 14.36 3.95
CA SER A 179 -8.25 15.65 3.71
C SER A 179 -7.62 16.39 2.53
N ASN A 180 -8.35 17.32 1.91
CA ASN A 180 -7.80 18.18 0.85
C ASN A 180 -6.52 18.91 1.29
N GLU A 181 -6.50 19.44 2.51
CA GLU A 181 -5.33 20.12 3.08
C GLU A 181 -4.13 19.16 3.20
N SER A 182 -4.35 17.95 3.74
CA SER A 182 -3.28 16.95 3.87
C SER A 182 -2.73 16.48 2.52
N PHE A 183 -3.61 16.31 1.52
CA PHE A 183 -3.23 15.84 0.19
C PHE A 183 -2.53 16.93 -0.62
N THR A 184 -3.02 18.17 -0.56
CA THR A 184 -2.35 19.32 -1.18
C THR A 184 -0.98 19.58 -0.55
N ALA A 185 -0.82 19.37 0.77
CA ALA A 185 0.48 19.45 1.42
C ALA A 185 1.49 18.39 0.90
N LEU A 186 1.04 17.21 0.46
CA LEU A 186 1.91 16.22 -0.18
C LEU A 186 2.43 16.70 -1.55
N GLY A 187 1.60 17.45 -2.29
CA GLY A 187 1.93 17.96 -3.63
C GLY A 187 2.64 19.30 -3.65
N ASN A 188 2.41 20.16 -2.66
CA ASN A 188 2.96 21.51 -2.61
C ASN A 188 4.39 21.52 -2.08
N THR A 189 5.34 21.70 -2.99
CA THR A 189 6.78 21.82 -2.70
C THR A 189 7.22 23.22 -2.23
N HIS A 190 6.30 24.18 -2.07
CA HIS A 190 6.66 25.62 -2.06
C HIS A 190 6.10 26.51 -0.94
N THR A 191 5.65 25.99 0.20
CA THR A 191 5.23 26.87 1.31
C THR A 191 6.07 26.66 2.56
N HIS A 192 7.23 27.32 2.61
CA HIS A 192 7.70 28.18 3.73
C HIS A 192 9.21 28.46 3.63
N THR A 193 9.65 29.25 2.64
CA THR A 193 10.95 29.94 2.74
C THR A 193 10.85 31.36 2.19
N HIS A 194 10.29 32.27 3.00
CA HIS A 194 10.59 33.70 2.83
C HIS A 194 11.27 34.34 4.05
N THR A 195 11.60 33.59 5.10
CA THR A 195 12.34 34.12 6.25
C THR A 195 13.18 33.06 6.95
N CYS A 196 14.42 32.79 6.49
CA CYS A 196 15.58 32.54 7.38
C CYS A 196 16.90 32.35 6.61
N LEU A 197 17.98 32.65 7.35
CA LEU A 197 19.37 32.96 7.00
C LEU A 197 20.16 31.91 6.16
N PRO A 198 21.31 32.30 5.56
CA PRO A 198 22.00 31.56 4.49
C PRO A 198 22.98 30.45 4.95
N GLU A 199 22.81 29.86 6.13
CA GLU A 199 23.63 28.71 6.58
C GLU A 199 22.91 27.35 6.55
N MET A 200 21.64 27.29 6.11
CA MET A 200 20.88 26.04 5.96
C MET A 200 20.74 25.54 4.50
N VAL A 201 21.82 25.59 3.72
CA VAL A 201 21.84 25.06 2.34
C VAL A 201 21.78 23.51 2.28
N LYS A 202 21.69 22.82 3.43
CA LYS A 202 21.37 21.37 3.49
C LYS A 202 19.89 21.03 3.32
N LEU A 203 18.99 22.02 3.25
CA LEU A 203 17.54 21.80 3.24
C LEU A 203 16.87 22.05 1.87
N CYS A 204 17.63 21.99 0.77
CA CYS A 204 17.10 22.07 -0.61
C CYS A 204 16.97 20.70 -1.30
N VAL A 205 17.02 19.59 -0.56
CA VAL A 205 16.89 18.22 -1.10
C VAL A 205 15.47 17.65 -0.96
N TYR A 206 14.54 18.36 -0.30
CA TYR A 206 13.12 17.94 -0.21
C TYR A 206 12.31 18.35 -1.45
N ALA A 207 12.89 18.20 -2.64
CA ALA A 207 12.17 18.38 -3.89
C ALA A 207 11.15 17.24 -4.01
N SER A 208 9.91 17.53 -3.61
CA SER A 208 8.75 16.63 -3.43
C SER A 208 8.90 15.60 -2.31
N ALA A 209 7.92 15.57 -1.39
CA ALA A 209 7.87 14.60 -0.31
C ALA A 209 7.84 13.14 -0.82
N LEU A 210 7.52 12.92 -2.10
CA LEU A 210 7.39 11.63 -2.75
C LEU A 210 8.40 11.36 -3.89
N ALA A 211 9.35 12.26 -4.21
CA ALA A 211 10.50 11.92 -5.08
C ALA A 211 11.48 11.05 -4.31
N VAL A 212 11.02 9.85 -4.04
CA VAL A 212 11.77 8.75 -3.50
C VAL A 212 12.29 8.00 -4.73
N PRO A 213 13.58 8.09 -5.08
CA PRO A 213 14.13 7.53 -6.32
C PRO A 213 14.07 6.00 -6.40
N TYR A 214 13.51 5.35 -5.37
CA TYR A 214 13.35 3.91 -5.25
C TYR A 214 11.89 3.47 -5.05
N LEU A 215 10.93 4.40 -4.99
CA LEU A 215 9.52 4.05 -4.77
C LEU A 215 8.95 3.36 -6.02
N ARG A 216 8.57 2.11 -5.84
CA ARG A 216 8.07 1.23 -6.90
C ARG A 216 6.56 1.16 -6.91
N THR A 217 5.95 1.10 -5.73
CA THR A 217 4.50 0.93 -5.59
C THR A 217 3.91 2.08 -4.78
N VAL A 218 2.92 2.73 -5.38
CA VAL A 218 2.10 3.76 -4.74
C VAL A 218 0.65 3.28 -4.78
N ASP A 219 0.07 3.05 -3.60
CA ASP A 219 -1.34 2.72 -3.46
C ASP A 219 -2.05 3.76 -2.60
N ILE A 220 -2.92 4.55 -3.23
CA ILE A 220 -3.75 5.58 -2.58
C ILE A 220 -5.23 5.26 -2.87
N SER A 221 -5.55 3.99 -3.06
CA SER A 221 -6.92 3.54 -3.32
C SER A 221 -7.87 3.92 -2.19
N TRP A 222 -9.13 4.15 -2.52
CA TRP A 222 -10.19 4.54 -1.59
C TRP A 222 -9.99 5.90 -0.91
N CYS A 223 -9.17 6.77 -1.51
CA CYS A 223 -8.96 8.15 -1.07
C CYS A 223 -9.64 9.12 -2.05
N LYS A 224 -10.88 9.50 -1.74
CA LYS A 224 -11.73 10.36 -2.58
C LYS A 224 -11.14 11.74 -2.90
N VAL A 225 -10.28 12.25 -2.01
CA VAL A 225 -9.59 13.54 -2.18
C VAL A 225 -8.74 13.61 -3.46
N VAL A 226 -8.29 12.45 -3.97
CA VAL A 226 -7.48 12.39 -5.19
C VAL A 226 -8.27 12.91 -6.39
N GLY A 227 -9.59 12.71 -6.41
CA GLY A 227 -10.48 13.29 -7.41
C GLY A 227 -10.35 14.82 -7.47
N GLY A 228 -10.05 15.34 -8.67
CA GLY A 228 -9.80 16.74 -8.95
C GLY A 228 -8.39 17.23 -8.61
N HIS A 229 -7.55 16.39 -7.99
CA HIS A 229 -6.22 16.77 -7.49
C HIS A 229 -5.11 15.83 -7.97
N LEU A 230 -5.39 14.89 -8.89
CA LEU A 230 -4.41 13.88 -9.29
C LEU A 230 -3.10 14.49 -9.83
N ALA A 231 -3.20 15.66 -10.47
CA ALA A 231 -2.03 16.40 -10.97
C ALA A 231 -0.97 16.64 -9.87
N LEU A 232 -1.39 16.98 -8.65
CA LEU A 232 -0.49 17.23 -7.53
C LEU A 232 0.32 15.99 -7.15
N LEU A 233 -0.32 14.82 -7.15
CA LEU A 233 0.35 13.55 -6.88
C LEU A 233 1.30 13.20 -8.02
N LEU A 234 0.86 13.32 -9.28
CA LEU A 234 1.67 12.97 -10.44
C LEU A 234 2.91 13.85 -10.56
N ASP A 235 2.79 15.15 -10.26
CA ASP A 235 3.89 16.11 -10.23
C ASP A 235 4.85 15.80 -9.06
N ALA A 236 4.33 15.45 -7.89
CA ALA A 236 5.15 15.05 -6.74
C ALA A 236 5.89 13.72 -6.93
N LEU A 237 5.50 12.90 -7.92
CA LEU A 237 6.18 11.66 -8.26
C LEU A 237 7.28 11.86 -9.32
N GLN A 238 7.50 13.07 -9.86
CA GLN A 238 8.48 13.28 -10.93
C GLN A 238 9.92 13.59 -10.43
N PRO A 239 10.96 13.00 -11.04
CA PRO A 239 10.91 11.96 -12.09
C PRO A 239 10.54 10.59 -11.51
N SER A 240 9.57 9.91 -12.13
CA SER A 240 8.99 8.70 -11.56
C SER A 240 9.69 7.43 -11.99
N VAL A 241 10.11 6.62 -11.00
CA VAL A 241 10.54 5.23 -11.16
C VAL A 241 9.45 4.23 -10.75
N VAL A 242 8.23 4.73 -10.52
CA VAL A 242 7.08 3.96 -10.07
C VAL A 242 6.74 2.90 -11.11
N SER A 243 6.63 1.67 -10.65
CA SER A 243 6.19 0.53 -11.45
C SER A 243 4.71 0.20 -11.24
N GLU A 244 4.13 0.55 -10.10
CA GLU A 244 2.77 0.18 -9.74
C GLU A 244 2.04 1.40 -9.15
N LEU A 245 0.92 1.78 -9.77
CA LEU A 245 0.08 2.88 -9.33
C LEU A 245 -1.36 2.40 -9.16
N HIS A 246 -1.84 2.44 -7.91
CA HIS A 246 -3.19 2.03 -7.56
C HIS A 246 -4.02 3.23 -7.09
N LEU A 247 -5.07 3.53 -7.86
CA LEU A 247 -6.02 4.63 -7.67
C LEU A 247 -7.46 4.10 -7.70
N CYS A 248 -7.68 2.90 -7.17
CA CYS A 248 -9.00 2.27 -7.12
C CYS A 248 -9.95 3.11 -6.27
N SER A 249 -11.15 3.41 -6.77
CA SER A 249 -12.20 4.17 -6.05
C SER A 249 -11.71 5.51 -5.44
N CYS A 250 -10.98 6.29 -6.23
CA CYS A 250 -10.44 7.60 -5.86
C CYS A 250 -11.33 8.80 -6.24
N GLU A 251 -12.51 8.55 -6.79
CA GLU A 251 -13.41 9.60 -7.34
C GLU A 251 -12.75 10.43 -8.44
N LEU A 252 -11.90 9.79 -9.26
CA LEU A 252 -11.20 10.46 -10.36
C LEU A 252 -12.19 11.12 -11.32
N THR A 253 -11.84 12.31 -11.78
CA THR A 253 -12.61 13.10 -12.74
C THR A 253 -12.08 12.90 -14.16
N THR A 254 -12.83 13.37 -15.15
CA THR A 254 -12.36 13.42 -16.55
C THR A 254 -11.08 14.24 -16.68
N ASP A 255 -10.95 15.33 -15.92
CA ASP A 255 -9.78 16.22 -15.96
C ASP A 255 -8.55 15.53 -15.37
N ASP A 256 -8.70 14.76 -14.28
CA ASP A 256 -7.60 13.95 -13.72
C ASP A 256 -7.04 12.97 -14.76
N MET A 257 -7.93 12.32 -15.52
CA MET A 257 -7.56 11.37 -16.57
C MET A 257 -6.86 12.04 -17.75
N GLN A 258 -7.26 13.27 -18.10
CA GLN A 258 -6.54 14.07 -19.09
C GLN A 258 -5.14 14.48 -18.61
N HIS A 259 -4.98 14.80 -17.32
CA HIS A 259 -3.66 15.05 -16.74
C HIS A 259 -2.79 13.80 -16.73
N LEU A 260 -3.34 12.66 -16.32
CA LEU A 260 -2.64 11.36 -16.38
C LEU A 260 -2.19 11.06 -17.81
N ALA A 261 -3.07 11.25 -18.80
CA ALA A 261 -2.74 11.12 -20.22
C ALA A 261 -1.59 12.06 -20.65
N ALA A 262 -1.59 13.31 -20.19
CA ALA A 262 -0.53 14.26 -20.50
C ALA A 262 0.83 13.83 -19.90
N VAL A 263 0.83 13.30 -18.67
CA VAL A 263 2.02 12.78 -17.99
C VAL A 263 2.54 11.53 -18.71
N CYS A 264 1.66 10.60 -19.10
CA CYS A 264 2.03 9.43 -19.91
C CYS A 264 2.68 9.83 -21.25
N ARG A 265 2.10 10.81 -21.95
CA ARG A 265 2.64 11.32 -23.22
C ARG A 265 4.04 11.92 -23.08
N ARG A 266 4.35 12.53 -21.94
CA ARG A 266 5.69 13.06 -21.62
C ARG A 266 6.72 11.97 -21.30
N GLY A 267 6.30 10.70 -21.18
CA GLY A 267 7.17 9.58 -20.82
C GLY A 267 7.48 9.51 -19.32
N CYS A 268 6.82 10.34 -18.52
CA CYS A 268 6.99 10.45 -17.06
C CYS A 268 6.58 9.19 -16.29
N LEU A 269 5.77 8.31 -16.90
CA LEU A 269 5.33 7.03 -16.33
C LEU A 269 5.80 5.84 -17.19
N SER A 270 6.91 5.99 -17.91
CA SER A 270 7.45 4.95 -18.80
C SER A 270 7.90 3.68 -18.08
N SER A 271 8.16 3.74 -16.76
CA SER A 271 8.49 2.59 -15.92
C SER A 271 7.27 1.84 -15.39
N LEU A 272 6.06 2.35 -15.61
CA LEU A 272 4.83 1.81 -15.05
C LEU A 272 4.49 0.46 -15.69
N ARG A 273 4.28 -0.54 -14.85
CA ARG A 273 3.92 -1.93 -15.19
C ARG A 273 2.49 -2.27 -14.78
N ALA A 274 2.01 -1.75 -13.64
CA ALA A 274 0.64 -1.95 -13.19
C ALA A 274 -0.07 -0.62 -12.96
N LEU A 275 -1.30 -0.50 -13.47
CA LEU A 275 -2.16 0.66 -13.30
C LEU A 275 -3.58 0.22 -12.94
N ASP A 276 -4.00 0.50 -11.72
CA ASP A 276 -5.37 0.25 -11.26
C ASP A 276 -6.14 1.57 -11.16
N LEU A 277 -7.12 1.74 -12.04
CA LEU A 277 -8.05 2.87 -12.10
C LEU A 277 -9.49 2.40 -11.85
N SER A 278 -9.68 1.19 -11.33
CA SER A 278 -10.99 0.59 -11.13
C SER A 278 -11.86 1.44 -10.19
N TYR A 279 -13.17 1.29 -10.33
CA TYR A 279 -14.18 1.91 -9.47
C TYR A 279 -14.23 3.44 -9.52
N ASN A 280 -13.66 4.07 -10.55
CA ASN A 280 -13.76 5.50 -10.84
C ASN A 280 -14.89 5.82 -11.84
N SER A 281 -16.14 5.60 -11.39
CA SER A 281 -17.35 5.77 -12.21
C SER A 281 -17.65 7.22 -12.64
N SER A 282 -16.96 8.21 -12.07
CA SER A 282 -17.08 9.64 -12.39
C SER A 282 -16.31 10.06 -13.64
N VAL A 283 -15.39 9.22 -14.12
CA VAL A 283 -14.62 9.49 -15.35
C VAL A 283 -15.52 9.32 -16.57
N GLY A 284 -15.70 10.39 -17.34
CA GLY A 284 -16.41 10.35 -18.61
C GLY A 284 -15.58 9.73 -19.74
N ASP A 285 -16.23 9.34 -20.84
CA ASP A 285 -15.62 8.67 -21.99
C ASP A 285 -14.41 9.43 -22.57
N ASN A 286 -14.46 10.76 -22.58
CA ASN A 286 -13.35 11.61 -23.04
C ASN A 286 -12.07 11.39 -22.22
N GLY A 287 -12.18 11.09 -20.93
CA GLY A 287 -11.04 10.79 -20.05
C GLY A 287 -10.39 9.47 -20.42
N TRP A 288 -11.19 8.42 -20.57
CA TRP A 288 -10.73 7.10 -21.03
C TRP A 288 -10.11 7.15 -22.43
N CYS A 289 -10.75 7.84 -23.37
CA CYS A 289 -10.23 8.10 -24.71
C CYS A 289 -8.86 8.79 -24.65
N SER A 290 -8.73 9.81 -23.82
CA SER A 290 -7.48 10.58 -23.67
C SER A 290 -6.34 9.72 -23.15
N LEU A 291 -6.60 8.88 -22.13
CA LEU A 291 -5.60 7.97 -21.58
C LEU A 291 -5.11 6.96 -22.62
N PHE A 292 -6.02 6.25 -23.28
CA PHE A 292 -5.62 5.23 -24.27
C PHE A 292 -4.99 5.85 -25.53
N ALA A 293 -5.36 7.09 -25.88
CA ALA A 293 -4.72 7.82 -26.98
C ALA A 293 -3.39 8.49 -26.60
N ALA A 294 -3.02 8.54 -25.31
CA ALA A 294 -1.86 9.29 -24.84
C ALA A 294 -0.52 8.80 -25.39
N GLY A 295 -0.40 7.48 -25.61
CA GLY A 295 0.89 6.82 -25.77
C GLY A 295 1.65 6.73 -24.43
N GLY A 296 2.88 6.23 -24.47
CA GLY A 296 3.74 6.12 -23.28
C GLY A 296 3.38 4.97 -22.31
N LEU A 297 2.39 4.15 -22.66
CA LEU A 297 1.90 3.01 -21.88
C LEU A 297 2.55 1.67 -22.30
N GLY A 298 3.68 1.71 -23.01
CA GLY A 298 4.27 0.53 -23.65
C GLY A 298 4.79 -0.55 -22.68
N SER A 299 5.16 -0.13 -21.46
CA SER A 299 5.67 -0.99 -20.39
C SER A 299 4.56 -1.59 -19.52
N LEU A 300 3.31 -1.18 -19.69
CA LEU A 300 2.20 -1.67 -18.86
C LEU A 300 1.92 -3.14 -19.15
N GLU A 301 1.99 -3.94 -18.09
CA GLU A 301 1.67 -5.37 -18.04
C GLU A 301 0.25 -5.59 -17.54
N ASP A 302 -0.24 -4.74 -16.65
CA ASP A 302 -1.49 -4.92 -15.95
C ASP A 302 -2.29 -3.62 -15.87
N VAL A 303 -3.53 -3.64 -16.36
CA VAL A 303 -4.43 -2.51 -16.34
C VAL A 303 -5.81 -2.93 -15.85
N ASP A 304 -6.31 -2.28 -14.81
CA ASP A 304 -7.69 -2.44 -14.33
C ASP A 304 -8.47 -1.14 -14.49
N VAL A 305 -9.54 -1.18 -15.28
CA VAL A 305 -10.50 -0.08 -15.49
C VAL A 305 -11.93 -0.51 -15.18
N SER A 306 -12.09 -1.55 -14.36
CA SER A 306 -13.38 -2.15 -14.03
C SER A 306 -14.32 -1.17 -13.32
N LEU A 307 -15.62 -1.28 -13.61
CA LEU A 307 -16.64 -0.49 -12.92
C LEU A 307 -17.03 -1.12 -11.57
N ARG A 308 -17.64 -0.34 -10.69
CA ARG A 308 -18.12 -0.82 -9.37
C ARG A 308 -19.13 -1.97 -9.56
N PRO A 309 -19.26 -2.88 -8.57
CA PRO A 309 -20.22 -3.97 -8.64
C PRO A 309 -21.67 -3.58 -8.95
N SER A 310 -22.10 -2.39 -8.50
CA SER A 310 -23.44 -1.84 -8.70
C SER A 310 -23.64 -1.06 -10.00
N THR A 311 -22.61 -0.95 -10.85
CA THR A 311 -22.62 -0.10 -12.05
C THR A 311 -22.28 -0.89 -13.31
N SER A 312 -22.88 -0.48 -14.42
CA SER A 312 -22.53 -0.94 -15.77
C SER A 312 -22.66 0.22 -16.74
N ALA A 313 -21.76 0.32 -17.71
CA ALA A 313 -21.78 1.37 -18.73
C ALA A 313 -21.27 0.83 -20.08
N PRO A 314 -21.72 1.39 -21.21
CA PRO A 314 -21.18 1.02 -22.52
C PRO A 314 -19.72 1.48 -22.66
N CYS A 315 -18.88 0.66 -23.29
CA CYS A 315 -17.50 1.04 -23.63
C CYS A 315 -17.32 1.53 -25.06
N SER A 316 -18.38 1.58 -25.86
CA SER A 316 -18.34 1.92 -27.29
C SER A 316 -17.64 3.24 -27.61
N ALA A 317 -17.75 4.22 -26.69
CA ALA A 317 -17.12 5.54 -26.87
C ALA A 317 -15.58 5.50 -26.78
N TRP A 318 -15.01 4.68 -25.90
CA TRP A 318 -13.56 4.67 -25.63
C TRP A 318 -12.84 3.39 -26.09
N LEU A 319 -13.58 2.30 -26.34
CA LEU A 319 -13.03 1.04 -26.82
C LEU A 319 -12.22 1.18 -28.13
N PRO A 320 -12.65 1.97 -29.14
CA PRO A 320 -11.83 2.18 -30.33
C PRO A 320 -10.47 2.82 -30.05
N ALA A 321 -10.37 3.68 -29.02
CA ALA A 321 -9.10 4.25 -28.60
C ALA A 321 -8.19 3.18 -27.99
N LEU A 322 -8.73 2.33 -27.11
CA LEU A 322 -8.01 1.18 -26.56
C LEU A 322 -7.53 0.23 -27.67
N LEU A 323 -8.39 -0.16 -28.61
CA LEU A 323 -8.03 -1.09 -29.69
C LEU A 323 -6.89 -0.53 -30.56
N ARG A 324 -6.84 0.78 -30.79
CA ARG A 324 -5.72 1.45 -31.48
C ARG A 324 -4.45 1.52 -30.64
N ALA A 325 -4.57 1.56 -29.32
CA ALA A 325 -3.43 1.60 -28.39
C ALA A 325 -2.78 0.22 -28.18
N LEU A 326 -3.56 -0.86 -28.20
CA LEU A 326 -3.08 -2.23 -27.91
C LEU A 326 -1.80 -2.64 -28.68
N PRO A 327 -1.64 -2.35 -30.00
CA PRO A 327 -0.39 -2.65 -30.70
C PRO A 327 0.85 -1.97 -30.11
N GLN A 328 0.68 -0.81 -29.47
CA GLN A 328 1.73 -0.02 -28.81
C GLN A 328 1.93 -0.41 -27.33
N MET A 329 1.19 -1.40 -26.83
CA MET A 329 1.30 -1.94 -25.47
C MET A 329 1.76 -3.40 -25.53
N PRO A 330 3.00 -3.69 -25.95
CA PRO A 330 3.47 -5.06 -26.16
C PRO A 330 3.60 -5.87 -24.86
N ALA A 331 3.80 -5.20 -23.71
CA ALA A 331 3.95 -5.84 -22.42
C ALA A 331 2.61 -6.27 -21.78
N LEU A 332 1.48 -5.76 -22.28
CA LEU A 332 0.17 -5.94 -21.64
C LEU A 332 -0.22 -7.42 -21.59
N ALA A 333 -0.34 -7.96 -20.39
CA ALA A 333 -0.65 -9.35 -20.06
C ALA A 333 -1.98 -9.52 -19.32
N ARG A 334 -2.44 -8.48 -18.60
CA ARG A 334 -3.77 -8.44 -17.95
C ARG A 334 -4.49 -7.13 -18.27
N LEU A 335 -5.74 -7.24 -18.70
CA LEU A 335 -6.65 -6.11 -18.87
C LEU A 335 -8.00 -6.47 -18.24
N ALA A 336 -8.32 -5.83 -17.11
CA ALA A 336 -9.59 -5.97 -16.43
C ALA A 336 -10.54 -4.83 -16.84
N VAL A 337 -11.64 -5.22 -17.48
CA VAL A 337 -12.71 -4.34 -18.00
C VAL A 337 -14.07 -4.84 -17.53
N GLN A 338 -14.17 -5.19 -16.25
CA GLN A 338 -15.40 -5.80 -15.73
C GLN A 338 -16.56 -4.79 -15.78
N ARG A 339 -17.73 -5.29 -16.15
CA ARG A 339 -19.03 -4.56 -16.13
C ARG A 339 -19.15 -3.41 -17.12
N TRP A 340 -18.20 -3.30 -18.04
CA TRP A 340 -18.46 -2.58 -19.27
C TRP A 340 -19.37 -3.42 -20.18
N THR A 341 -20.22 -2.75 -20.96
CA THR A 341 -21.04 -3.38 -21.99
C THR A 341 -20.50 -3.01 -23.37
N ALA A 342 -20.41 -3.99 -24.26
CA ALA A 342 -20.02 -3.79 -25.64
C ALA A 342 -21.04 -4.48 -26.53
N ASP A 343 -21.23 -4.00 -27.75
CA ASP A 343 -22.03 -4.74 -28.72
C ASP A 343 -21.34 -6.04 -29.17
N CYS A 344 -22.04 -6.88 -29.94
CA CYS A 344 -21.50 -8.16 -30.39
C CYS A 344 -20.21 -8.01 -31.22
N GLN A 345 -20.14 -6.97 -32.07
CA GLN A 345 -19.00 -6.72 -32.95
C GLN A 345 -17.79 -6.22 -32.16
N GLU A 346 -18.00 -5.26 -31.26
CA GLU A 346 -17.02 -4.72 -30.33
C GLU A 346 -16.45 -5.81 -29.41
N GLY A 347 -17.32 -6.66 -28.86
CA GLY A 347 -16.92 -7.78 -28.03
C GLY A 347 -16.12 -8.85 -28.78
N GLU A 348 -16.46 -9.12 -30.05
CA GLU A 348 -15.66 -9.99 -30.91
C GLU A 348 -14.30 -9.40 -31.27
N GLN A 349 -14.23 -8.11 -31.61
CA GLN A 349 -12.98 -7.42 -31.90
C GLN A 349 -12.04 -7.42 -30.70
N LEU A 350 -12.56 -7.09 -29.52
CA LEU A 350 -11.78 -7.13 -28.28
C LEU A 350 -11.28 -8.54 -28.00
N ARG A 351 -12.15 -9.56 -28.08
CA ARG A 351 -11.75 -10.96 -27.88
C ARG A 351 -10.72 -11.42 -28.91
N TYR A 352 -10.81 -11.03 -30.17
CA TYR A 352 -9.83 -11.37 -31.20
C TYR A 352 -8.46 -10.76 -30.90
N CYS A 353 -8.43 -9.48 -30.53
CA CYS A 353 -7.18 -8.81 -30.14
C CYS A 353 -6.55 -9.41 -28.88
N LEU A 354 -7.37 -9.79 -27.90
CA LEU A 354 -6.90 -10.35 -26.63
C LEU A 354 -6.54 -11.85 -26.73
N LYS A 355 -7.25 -12.67 -27.52
CA LYS A 355 -6.91 -14.10 -27.68
C LYS A 355 -5.49 -14.36 -28.19
N LYS A 356 -4.90 -13.42 -28.93
CA LYS A 356 -3.50 -13.51 -29.39
C LYS A 356 -2.45 -13.36 -28.28
N ARG A 357 -2.87 -12.99 -27.06
CA ARG A 357 -1.97 -12.53 -25.99
C ARG A 357 -2.22 -13.20 -24.62
N SER A 358 -2.97 -14.31 -24.59
CA SER A 358 -3.17 -15.14 -23.38
C SER A 358 -3.79 -14.42 -22.17
N PHE A 359 -4.74 -13.50 -22.39
CA PHE A 359 -5.39 -12.74 -21.31
C PHE A 359 -6.42 -13.54 -20.51
N TYR A 360 -6.45 -13.34 -19.18
CA TYR A 360 -7.61 -13.64 -18.35
C TYR A 360 -8.55 -12.43 -18.35
N VAL A 361 -9.68 -12.55 -19.04
CA VAL A 361 -10.73 -11.52 -19.08
C VAL A 361 -11.95 -12.06 -18.34
N PRO A 362 -12.29 -11.55 -17.14
CA PRO A 362 -13.64 -11.71 -16.62
C PRO A 362 -14.54 -10.89 -17.55
N LEU A 363 -15.18 -11.60 -18.48
CA LEU A 363 -15.90 -11.06 -19.63
C LEU A 363 -16.86 -9.92 -19.26
N LEU A 364 -16.94 -8.94 -20.17
CA LEU A 364 -18.08 -8.04 -20.36
C LEU A 364 -19.39 -8.81 -20.05
N SER A 365 -20.28 -8.23 -19.25
CA SER A 365 -21.59 -8.83 -19.03
C SER A 365 -22.28 -9.03 -20.37
N HIS A 366 -22.68 -10.27 -20.67
CA HIS A 366 -23.21 -10.66 -21.97
C HIS A 366 -24.44 -9.83 -22.33
N CYS A 367 -24.58 -9.50 -23.63
CA CYS A 367 -25.86 -9.09 -24.19
C CYS A 367 -26.90 -10.20 -23.95
N HIS A 368 -28.07 -9.83 -23.44
CA HIS A 368 -29.28 -10.62 -23.59
C HIS A 368 -29.90 -10.37 -24.96
#